data_AF-A0A8H6R5C5-F1
#
_entry.id   AF-A0A8H6R5C5-F1
#
_cell.length_a   1.000
_cell.length_b   1.000
_cell.length_c   1.000
_cell.angle_alpha   90.00
_cell.angle_beta   90.00
_cell.angle_gamma   90.00
#
_symmetry.space_group_name_H-M   'P 1'
#
loop_
_entity.id
_entity.type
_entity.pdbx_description
1 polymer ?
#
loop_
_entity_poly.entity_id
_entity_poly.type
_entity_poly.pdbx_seq_one_letter_code
_entity_poly.pdbx_strand_id
1 'polypeptide(L)'
;MATLASNKWYQWYLREVESGNLELPDYEKNDDDELKIYYGELFCRIPDCSRAQKKYTATNNLRTHLLTHDGIKLEEGLVGGRVKQKDVDEAISR
;
A
#
# COMPACT_ATOMS: atom_id res chain seq x y z
N MET A 1 -18.69 -3.99 -11.23
CA MET A 1 -17.30 -3.80 -10.76
C MET A 1 -17.23 -4.27 -9.31
N ALA A 2 -16.61 -5.41 -9.05
CA ALA A 2 -16.36 -5.85 -7.67
C ALA A 2 -15.37 -4.85 -7.06
N THR A 3 -15.88 -3.91 -6.25
CA THR A 3 -15.07 -2.96 -5.51
C THR A 3 -14.06 -3.74 -4.69
N LEU A 4 -12.77 -3.36 -4.72
CA LEU A 4 -11.71 -4.00 -3.92
C LEU A 4 -12.14 -4.18 -2.45
N ALA A 5 -12.89 -3.20 -1.93
CA ALA A 5 -13.51 -3.21 -0.62
C ALA A 5 -14.44 -4.42 -0.34
N SER A 6 -15.08 -5.00 -1.36
CA SER A 6 -15.99 -6.13 -1.24
C SER A 6 -15.31 -7.49 -1.48
N ASN A 7 -14.02 -7.50 -1.84
CA ASN A 7 -13.28 -8.73 -2.10
C ASN A 7 -12.95 -9.43 -0.77
N LYS A 8 -13.28 -10.73 -0.67
CA LYS A 8 -13.06 -11.55 0.53
C LYS A 8 -11.59 -11.61 0.95
N TRP A 9 -10.67 -11.70 -0.01
CA TRP A 9 -9.22 -11.76 0.25
C TRP A 9 -8.67 -10.43 0.77
N TYR A 10 -9.21 -9.33 0.27
CA TYR A 10 -8.85 -8.00 0.76
C TYR A 10 -9.34 -7.79 2.19
N GLN A 11 -10.58 -8.17 2.50
CA GLN A 11 -11.10 -8.13 3.87
C GLN A 11 -10.30 -9.04 4.82
N TRP A 12 -9.88 -10.22 4.35
CA TRP A 12 -9.01 -11.12 5.10
C TRP A 12 -7.64 -10.48 5.39
N TYR A 13 -6.98 -9.91 4.39
CA TYR A 13 -5.73 -9.14 4.57
C TYR A 13 -5.88 -8.04 5.63
N LEU A 14 -6.96 -7.25 5.57
CA LEU A 14 -7.19 -6.18 6.55
C LEU A 14 -7.31 -6.71 7.98
N ARG A 15 -7.96 -7.87 8.17
CA ARG A 15 -8.15 -8.47 9.49
C ARG A 15 -6.87 -9.10 10.03
N GLU A 16 -6.16 -9.86 9.22
CA GLU A 16 -5.01 -10.62 9.70
C GLU A 16 -3.81 -9.73 10.02
N VAL A 17 -3.61 -8.65 9.25
CA VAL A 17 -2.55 -7.67 9.55
C VAL A 17 -2.86 -6.89 10.81
N GLU A 18 -4.11 -6.47 11.01
CA GLU A 18 -4.54 -5.80 12.25
C GLU A 18 -4.42 -6.71 13.47
N SER A 19 -4.64 -8.02 13.29
CA SER A 19 -4.48 -9.02 14.35
C SER A 19 -3.01 -9.34 14.65
N GLY A 20 -2.06 -8.87 13.82
CA GLY A 20 -0.64 -9.21 13.93
C GLY A 20 -0.31 -10.67 13.57
N ASN A 21 -1.26 -11.40 12.99
CA ASN A 21 -1.07 -12.80 12.57
C ASN A 21 -0.46 -12.91 11.17
N LEU A 22 -0.54 -11.85 10.36
CA LEU A 22 0.06 -11.80 9.04
C LEU A 22 1.33 -10.96 9.05
N GLU A 23 2.47 -11.64 8.91
CA GLU A 23 3.75 -11.01 8.63
C GLU A 23 3.77 -10.60 7.16
N LEU A 24 3.80 -9.28 6.92
CA LEU A 24 3.89 -8.75 5.57
C LEU A 24 5.33 -8.80 5.09
N PRO A 25 5.59 -9.20 3.83
CA PRO A 25 6.93 -9.16 3.28
C PRO A 25 7.45 -7.72 3.23
N ASP A 26 8.78 -7.57 3.32
CA ASP A 26 9.47 -6.30 3.16
C ASP A 26 9.07 -5.59 1.86
N TYR A 27 9.23 -4.26 1.85
CA TYR A 27 8.94 -3.48 0.65
C TYR A 27 9.90 -3.86 -0.49
N GLU A 28 9.33 -4.00 -1.68
CA GLU A 28 10.13 -4.05 -2.89
C GLU A 28 10.76 -2.68 -3.11
N LYS A 29 12.07 -2.66 -3.25
CA LYS A 29 12.83 -1.45 -3.60
C LYS A 29 13.21 -1.51 -5.08
N ASN A 30 13.07 -0.39 -5.76
CA ASN A 30 13.63 -0.22 -7.11
C ASN A 30 15.14 0.04 -7.05
N ASP A 31 15.79 0.07 -8.22
CA ASP A 31 17.20 0.45 -8.38
C ASP A 31 17.56 1.81 -7.72
N ASP A 32 16.59 2.71 -7.56
CA ASP A 32 16.75 4.02 -6.90
C ASP A 32 16.56 3.98 -5.36
N ASP A 33 16.48 2.80 -4.76
CA ASP A 33 16.15 2.54 -3.34
C ASP A 33 14.75 3.08 -2.93
N GLU A 34 13.88 3.32 -3.91
CA GLU A 34 12.52 3.76 -3.71
C GLU A 34 11.59 2.59 -3.37
N LEU A 35 10.79 2.75 -2.32
CA LEU A 35 9.80 1.75 -1.91
C LEU A 35 8.58 1.77 -2.82
N LYS A 36 8.26 0.60 -3.36
CA LYS A 36 7.08 0.34 -4.17
C LYS A 36 5.87 0.01 -3.29
N ILE A 37 4.82 0.81 -3.39
CA ILE A 37 3.57 0.62 -2.65
C ILE A 37 2.41 0.42 -3.61
N TYR A 38 1.78 -0.75 -3.50
CA TYR A 38 0.64 -1.12 -4.34
C TYR A 38 -0.67 -0.47 -3.90
N TYR A 39 -1.61 -0.40 -4.83
CA TYR A 39 -2.93 0.17 -4.57
C TYR A 39 -3.75 -0.73 -3.63
N GLY A 40 -4.33 -0.15 -2.57
CA GLY A 40 -5.05 -0.89 -1.54
C GLY A 40 -4.20 -1.26 -0.31
N GLU A 41 -2.91 -0.95 -0.32
CA GLU A 41 -2.07 -1.05 0.87
C GLU A 41 -2.49 0.00 1.91
N LEU A 42 -2.70 -0.45 3.14
CA LEU A 42 -3.16 0.38 4.25
C LEU A 42 -2.38 0.14 5.55
N PHE A 43 -1.30 -0.63 5.52
CA PHE A 43 -0.48 -0.94 6.70
C PHE A 43 0.98 -0.59 6.45
N CYS A 44 1.65 -0.16 7.52
CA CYS A 44 3.07 0.13 7.49
C CYS A 44 3.86 -1.15 7.74
N ARG A 45 4.85 -1.44 6.90
CA ARG A 45 5.69 -2.66 7.01
C ARG A 45 7.10 -2.38 7.52
N ILE A 46 7.37 -1.14 7.94
CA ILE A 46 8.71 -0.75 8.39
C ILE A 46 9.00 -1.41 9.74
N PRO A 47 10.13 -2.12 9.88
CA PRO A 47 10.55 -2.66 11.17
C PRO A 47 10.73 -1.49 12.14
N ASP A 48 10.24 -1.62 13.37
CA ASP A 48 10.21 -0.57 14.42
C ASP A 48 9.05 0.45 14.32
N CYS A 49 8.14 0.32 13.36
CA CYS A 49 6.97 1.21 13.33
C CYS A 49 5.86 0.77 14.31
N SER A 50 5.59 1.57 15.35
CA SER A 50 4.48 1.31 16.29
C SER A 50 3.08 1.39 15.64
N ARG A 51 2.98 1.89 14.41
CA ARG A 51 1.73 1.99 13.64
C ARG A 51 1.65 0.94 12.53
N ALA A 52 2.52 -0.07 12.52
CA ALA A 52 2.52 -1.14 11.54
C ALA A 52 1.19 -1.89 11.48
N GLN A 53 0.64 -2.24 12.64
CA GLN A 53 -0.64 -2.93 12.79
C GLN A 53 -1.87 -2.02 12.63
N LYS A 54 -1.66 -0.71 12.46
CA LYS A 54 -2.76 0.25 12.36
C LYS A 54 -3.18 0.43 10.91
N LYS A 55 -4.42 0.06 10.61
CA LYS A 55 -5.04 0.30 9.31
C LYS A 55 -5.26 1.79 9.06
N TYR A 56 -4.72 2.30 7.95
CA TYR A 56 -5.01 3.63 7.44
C TYR A 56 -6.31 3.64 6.61
N THR A 57 -6.97 4.79 6.50
CA THR A 57 -8.21 4.93 5.70
C THR A 57 -7.95 4.93 4.20
N ALA A 58 -6.76 5.35 3.78
CA ALA A 58 -6.38 5.45 2.37
C ALA A 58 -4.87 5.24 2.19
N THR A 59 -4.47 4.72 1.03
CA THR A 59 -3.06 4.50 0.67
C THR A 59 -2.27 5.81 0.63
N ASN A 60 -2.89 6.95 0.31
CA ASN A 60 -2.25 8.28 0.44
C ASN A 60 -1.84 8.59 1.89
N ASN A 61 -2.68 8.24 2.88
CA ASN A 61 -2.35 8.48 4.28
C ASN A 61 -1.20 7.57 4.73
N LEU A 62 -1.17 6.32 4.22
CA LEU A 62 -0.03 5.42 4.43
C LEU A 62 1.24 6.01 3.81
N ARG A 63 1.20 6.55 2.59
CA ARG A 63 2.36 7.21 1.96
C ARG A 63 2.91 8.34 2.79
N THR A 64 2.05 9.28 3.19
CA THR A 64 2.48 10.40 4.03
C THR A 64 3.09 9.91 5.34
N HIS A 65 2.56 8.82 5.91
CA HIS A 65 3.18 8.20 7.08
C HIS A 65 4.56 7.59 6.77
N LEU A 66 4.74 6.91 5.64
CA LEU A 66 6.04 6.32 5.29
C LEU A 66 7.12 7.39 5.08
N LEU A 67 6.75 8.56 4.55
CA LEU A 67 7.64 9.73 4.45
C LEU A 67 8.06 10.32 5.81
N THR A 68 7.38 9.97 6.92
CA THR A 68 7.80 10.38 8.27
C THR A 68 8.93 9.54 8.83
N HIS A 69 9.23 8.40 8.21
CA HIS A 69 10.37 7.58 8.59
C HIS A 69 11.64 8.11 7.92
N ASP A 70 12.70 8.21 8.71
CA ASP A 70 13.98 8.76 8.26
C ASP A 70 14.63 7.83 7.23
N GLY A 71 15.01 8.38 6.06
CA GLY A 71 15.69 7.62 5.00
C GLY A 71 14.79 6.85 4.04
N ILE A 72 13.46 7.00 4.10
CA ILE A 72 12.53 6.34 3.18
C ILE A 72 12.19 7.22 1.99
N LYS A 73 12.48 6.72 0.80
CA LYS A 73 12.01 7.31 -0.47
C LYS A 73 10.89 6.45 -1.04
N LEU A 74 9.83 7.10 -1.50
CA LEU A 74 8.71 6.42 -2.16
C LEU A 74 8.76 6.76 -3.64
N GLU A 75 8.48 5.78 -4.50
CA GLU A 75 8.47 6.01 -5.95
C GLU A 75 7.58 7.20 -6.34
N GLU A 76 8.19 8.22 -6.94
CA GLU A 76 7.53 9.43 -7.43
C GLU A 76 6.66 9.13 -8.67
N GLY A 77 5.45 8.62 -8.45
CA GLY A 77 4.51 8.38 -9.55
C GLY A 77 3.33 7.49 -9.21
N LEU A 78 3.46 6.69 -8.16
CA LEU A 78 2.33 6.00 -7.58
C LEU A 78 1.56 7.04 -6.75
N VAL A 79 0.60 7.73 -7.35
CA VAL A 79 -0.28 8.64 -6.61
C VAL A 79 -1.38 7.78 -5.99
N GLY A 80 -1.56 7.83 -4.66
CA GLY A 80 -2.62 7.06 -3.98
C GLY A 80 -3.98 7.74 -4.13
N GLY A 81 -4.35 8.12 -5.35
CA GLY A 81 -5.63 8.71 -5.72
C GLY A 81 -6.17 8.06 -6.99
N ARG A 82 -7.42 8.36 -7.36
CA ARG A 82 -8.09 7.81 -8.56
C ARG A 82 -7.09 7.72 -9.72
N VAL A 83 -6.69 6.49 -10.06
CA VAL A 83 -5.96 6.21 -11.29
C VAL A 83 -6.78 6.85 -12.41
N LYS A 84 -6.14 7.65 -13.26
CA LYS A 84 -6.86 8.25 -14.39
C LYS A 84 -7.41 7.08 -15.20
N GLN A 85 -8.69 7.14 -15.56
CA GLN A 85 -9.39 6.03 -16.24
C GLN A 85 -8.58 5.48 -17.43
N LYS A 86 -7.80 6.34 -18.11
CA LYS A 86 -6.87 6.00 -19.18
C LYS A 86 -5.83 4.92 -18.81
N ASP A 87 -5.25 4.96 -17.61
CA ASP A 87 -4.19 4.02 -17.22
C ASP A 87 -4.77 2.66 -16.80
N VAL A 88 -6.05 2.65 -16.38
CA VAL A 88 -6.82 1.42 -16.15
C VAL A 88 -7.19 0.76 -17.47
N ASP A 89 -7.60 1.55 -18.47
CA ASP A 89 -7.97 1.07 -19.79
C ASP A 89 -6.77 0.44 -20.53
N GLU A 90 -5.60 1.08 -20.46
CA GLU A 90 -4.36 0.56 -21.06
C GLU A 90 -3.93 -0.78 -20.46
N ALA A 91 -4.08 -0.97 -19.15
CA ALA A 91 -3.74 -2.22 -18.47
C ALA A 91 -4.73 -3.37 -18.80
N ILE A 92 -5.97 -3.07 -19.17
CA ILE A 92 -7.01 -4.06 -19.51
C ILE A 92 -6.95 -4.46 -20.99
N SER A 93 -6.40 -3.62 -21.86
CA SER A 93 -6.35 -3.87 -23.31
C SER A 93 -5.27 -4.86 -23.77
N ARG A 94 -4.57 -5.56 -22.87
CA ARG A 94 -3.51 -6.52 -23.22
C ARG A 94 -3.97 -7.97 -23.17
#